data_AF-A0A6J5JJI0-F1
#
_entry.id   AF-A0A6J5JJI0-F1
#
_cell.length_a   1.000
_cell.length_b   1.000
_cell.length_c   1.000
_cell.angle_alpha   90.00
_cell.angle_beta   90.00
_cell.angle_gamma   90.00
#
_symmetry.space_group_name_H-M   'P 1'
#
loop_
_entity.id
_entity.type
_entity.pdbx_description
1 polymer ?
#
loop_
_entity_poly.entity_id
_entity_poly.type
_entity_poly.pdbx_seq_one_letter_code
_entity_poly.pdbx_strand_id
1 'polypeptide(L)'
;MGYSINKSDVIPYAPDAMGNFFCYAYEWVDNLNFCRPASEFLSDPAPYEKVARERFLQDGWRGDGRIELMWLPPFVLGGLLENRVDEYLTIAGKMWTYGLVLWHVKQDADGTSFILSPVALNMRDFGID
;
A
#
# COMPACT_ATOMS: atom_id res chain seq x y z
N MET A 1 22.01 9.46 -17.71
CA MET A 1 21.41 8.13 -17.48
C MET A 1 20.26 8.30 -16.50
N GLY A 2 19.10 7.71 -16.79
CA GLY A 2 18.00 7.65 -15.82
C GLY A 2 18.33 6.66 -14.71
N TYR A 3 18.08 7.05 -13.47
CA TYR A 3 18.20 6.17 -12.30
C TYR A 3 16.86 5.51 -12.00
N SER A 4 16.88 4.25 -11.55
CA SER A 4 15.75 3.56 -10.94
C SER A 4 16.24 2.81 -9.70
N ILE A 5 15.43 2.79 -8.65
CA ILE A 5 15.67 1.97 -7.46
C ILE A 5 15.62 0.46 -7.83
N ASN A 6 16.39 -0.37 -7.11
CA ASN A 6 16.27 -1.83 -7.26
C ASN A 6 14.96 -2.31 -6.63
N LYS A 7 14.32 -3.32 -7.23
CA LYS A 7 13.05 -3.86 -6.71
C LYS A 7 13.15 -4.34 -5.25
N SER A 8 14.28 -4.92 -4.85
CA SER A 8 14.54 -5.37 -3.47
C SER A 8 14.57 -4.24 -2.44
N ASP A 9 14.78 -3.00 -2.88
CA ASP A 9 14.94 -1.84 -1.98
C ASP A 9 13.62 -1.05 -1.85
N VAL A 10 12.57 -1.45 -2.58
CA VAL A 10 11.26 -0.77 -2.61
C VAL A 10 10.48 -0.98 -1.31
N ILE A 11 10.67 -2.13 -0.64
CA ILE A 11 10.04 -2.47 0.64
C ILE A 11 11.14 -2.49 1.71
N PRO A 12 11.42 -1.35 2.38
CA PRO A 12 12.59 -1.21 3.27
C PRO A 12 12.29 -1.60 4.73
N TYR A 13 11.23 -2.39 4.97
CA TYR A 13 10.75 -2.73 6.31
C TYR A 13 10.51 -4.23 6.43
N ALA A 14 10.57 -4.76 7.65
CA ALA A 14 10.22 -6.14 7.96
C ALA A 14 8.68 -6.32 8.04
N PRO A 15 8.16 -7.56 7.90
CA PRO A 15 6.72 -7.84 7.95
C PRO A 15 6.02 -7.26 9.19
N ASP A 16 6.65 -7.37 10.37
CA ASP A 16 6.07 -6.92 11.65
C ASP A 16 5.75 -5.41 11.66
N ALA A 17 6.46 -4.60 10.87
CA ALA A 17 6.20 -3.16 10.79
C ALA A 17 4.81 -2.86 10.18
N MET A 18 4.27 -3.76 9.35
CA MET A 18 2.95 -3.61 8.73
C MET A 18 1.81 -3.66 9.75
N GLY A 19 2.06 -4.15 10.96
CA GLY A 19 1.09 -4.12 12.06
C GLY A 19 0.62 -2.72 12.43
N ASN A 20 1.44 -1.69 12.16
CA ASN A 20 1.13 -0.29 12.44
C ASN A 20 0.66 0.50 11.21
N PHE A 21 0.38 -0.18 10.09
CA PHE A 21 -0.06 0.50 8.87
C PHE A 21 -1.51 0.97 9.00
N PHE A 22 -1.79 2.10 8.35
CA PHE A 22 -3.11 2.67 8.19
C PHE A 22 -3.88 1.85 7.15
N CYS A 23 -5.13 1.49 7.44
CA CYS A 23 -6.00 0.82 6.49
C CYS A 23 -7.07 1.79 5.97
N TYR A 24 -7.37 1.69 4.68
CA TYR A 24 -8.41 2.44 4.00
C TYR A 24 -9.27 1.48 3.21
N ALA A 25 -10.55 1.82 3.06
CA ALA A 25 -11.44 1.10 2.17
C ALA A 25 -12.01 2.06 1.10
N TYR A 26 -12.10 1.57 -0.14
CA TYR A 26 -12.42 2.40 -1.29
C TYR A 26 -13.13 1.59 -2.38
N GLU A 27 -14.23 2.10 -2.93
CA GLU A 27 -14.88 1.49 -4.09
C GLU A 27 -14.26 1.94 -5.42
N TRP A 28 -14.30 1.09 -6.46
CA TRP A 28 -13.89 1.44 -7.83
C TRP A 28 -12.37 1.55 -8.12
N VAL A 29 -11.51 0.94 -7.31
CA VAL A 29 -10.13 0.62 -7.76
C VAL A 29 -10.21 -0.54 -8.76
N ASP A 30 -10.56 -0.23 -10.01
CA ASP A 30 -10.90 -1.25 -11.02
C ASP A 30 -9.74 -1.53 -11.99
N ASN A 31 -8.76 -0.64 -12.08
CA ASN A 31 -7.64 -0.80 -13.00
C ASN A 31 -6.47 -1.57 -12.35
N LEU A 32 -6.70 -2.85 -12.09
CA LEU A 32 -5.73 -3.75 -11.45
C LEU A 32 -4.52 -4.09 -12.34
N ASN A 33 -4.52 -3.68 -13.62
CA ASN A 33 -3.36 -3.88 -14.52
C ASN A 33 -2.08 -3.18 -14.04
N PHE A 34 -2.22 -2.20 -13.14
CA PHE A 34 -1.10 -1.45 -12.55
C PHE A 34 -0.70 -1.96 -11.16
N CYS A 35 -1.39 -2.98 -10.64
CA CYS A 35 -1.01 -3.67 -9.43
C CYS A 35 -0.01 -4.79 -9.75
N ARG A 36 0.97 -5.00 -8.87
CA ARG A 36 2.05 -5.99 -9.09
C ARG A 36 2.11 -6.98 -7.93
N PRO A 37 2.39 -8.27 -8.18
CA PRO A 37 2.54 -9.23 -7.10
C PRO A 37 3.77 -8.91 -6.25
N ALA A 38 3.67 -9.15 -4.94
CA ALA A 38 4.74 -8.86 -3.98
C ALA A 38 6.04 -9.65 -4.27
N SER A 39 5.91 -10.84 -4.88
CA SER A 39 7.03 -11.68 -5.32
C SER A 39 7.97 -11.03 -6.33
N GLU A 40 7.57 -9.93 -6.98
CA GLU A 40 8.47 -9.17 -7.84
C GLU A 40 9.47 -8.30 -7.06
N PHE A 41 9.17 -7.99 -5.80
CA PHE A 41 9.95 -7.07 -4.95
C PHE A 41 10.56 -7.77 -3.75
N LEU A 42 9.98 -8.90 -3.32
CA LEU A 42 10.40 -9.68 -2.17
C LEU A 42 10.81 -11.09 -2.60
N SER A 43 11.94 -11.57 -2.08
CA SER A 43 12.39 -12.96 -2.28
C SER A 43 11.48 -13.97 -1.58
N ASP A 44 10.91 -13.58 -0.44
CA ASP A 44 9.94 -14.35 0.32
C ASP A 44 8.76 -13.44 0.72
N PRO A 45 7.69 -13.36 -0.10
CA PRO A 45 6.55 -12.51 0.17
C PRO A 45 5.60 -13.09 1.23
N ALA A 46 5.66 -14.39 1.52
CA ALA A 46 4.66 -15.08 2.33
C ALA A 46 4.49 -14.49 3.76
N PRO A 47 5.57 -14.11 4.48
CA PRO A 47 5.43 -13.43 5.77
C PRO A 47 4.71 -12.08 5.68
N TYR A 48 4.96 -11.32 4.61
CA TYR A 48 4.32 -10.00 4.40
C TYR A 48 2.85 -10.15 4.02
N GLU A 49 2.54 -11.06 3.09
CA GLU A 49 1.17 -11.36 2.68
C GLU A 49 0.33 -11.90 3.85
N LYS A 50 0.95 -12.64 4.78
CA LYS A 50 0.29 -13.09 6.01
C LYS A 50 -0.13 -11.90 6.89
N VAL A 51 0.80 -10.97 7.17
CA VAL A 51 0.48 -9.79 7.99
C VAL A 51 -0.52 -8.89 7.28
N ALA A 52 -0.37 -8.66 5.98
CA ALA A 52 -1.35 -7.92 5.18
C ALA A 52 -2.75 -8.53 5.28
N ARG A 53 -2.85 -9.86 5.14
CA ARG A 53 -4.12 -10.59 5.27
C ARG A 53 -4.74 -10.40 6.64
N GLU A 54 -3.96 -10.56 7.71
CA GLU A 54 -4.44 -10.37 9.08
C GLU A 54 -4.97 -8.94 9.30
N ARG A 55 -4.28 -7.93 8.77
CA ARG A 55 -4.70 -6.53 8.85
C ARG A 55 -5.99 -6.28 8.05
N PHE A 56 -6.05 -6.68 6.78
CA PHE A 56 -7.27 -6.53 5.98
C PHE A 56 -8.50 -7.21 6.60
N LEU A 57 -8.33 -8.41 7.18
CA LEU A 57 -9.41 -9.11 7.88
C LEU A 57 -9.91 -8.33 9.10
N GLN A 58 -9.02 -7.65 9.83
CA GLN A 58 -9.40 -6.79 10.97
C GLN A 58 -10.22 -5.58 10.52
N ASP A 59 -9.99 -5.09 9.31
CA ASP A 59 -10.66 -3.92 8.73
C ASP A 59 -11.91 -4.26 7.91
N GLY A 60 -12.33 -5.53 7.87
CA GLY A 60 -13.61 -5.96 7.30
C GLY A 60 -13.55 -6.68 5.95
N TRP A 61 -12.36 -6.95 5.42
CA TRP A 61 -12.20 -7.81 4.24
C TRP A 61 -12.68 -9.24 4.51
N ARG A 62 -13.27 -9.90 3.51
CA ARG A 62 -13.84 -11.26 3.63
C ARG A 62 -12.86 -12.38 3.27
N GLY A 63 -11.64 -12.05 2.84
CA GLY A 63 -10.57 -13.03 2.59
C GLY A 63 -10.44 -13.52 1.14
N ASP A 64 -11.10 -12.86 0.18
CA ASP A 64 -11.09 -13.16 -1.26
C ASP A 64 -10.27 -12.14 -2.10
N GLY A 65 -10.05 -12.41 -3.38
CA GLY A 65 -9.15 -11.59 -4.20
C GLY A 65 -7.66 -11.83 -3.92
N ARG A 66 -6.82 -11.04 -4.58
CA ARG A 66 -5.35 -11.17 -4.52
C ARG A 66 -4.73 -9.95 -3.83
N ILE A 67 -3.81 -10.20 -2.92
CA ILE A 67 -2.98 -9.17 -2.31
C ILE A 67 -1.90 -8.78 -3.33
N GLU A 68 -1.89 -7.53 -3.73
CA GLU A 68 -1.00 -6.95 -4.73
C GLU A 68 -0.43 -5.63 -4.21
N LEU A 69 0.56 -5.09 -4.91
CA LEU A 69 1.24 -3.84 -4.58
C LEU A 69 0.84 -2.75 -5.56
N MET A 70 0.47 -1.59 -5.02
CA MET A 70 0.15 -0.38 -5.78
C MET A 70 1.21 0.69 -5.53
N TRP A 71 1.74 1.29 -6.60
CA TRP A 71 2.74 2.35 -6.49
C TRP A 71 2.10 3.74 -6.62
N LEU A 72 2.40 4.61 -5.66
CA LEU A 72 2.12 6.03 -5.70
C LEU A 72 3.40 6.80 -6.08
N PRO A 73 3.42 7.50 -7.22
CA PRO A 73 4.55 8.34 -7.60
C PRO A 73 4.83 9.45 -6.58
N PRO A 74 6.09 9.88 -6.41
CA PRO A 74 6.46 10.93 -5.43
C PRO A 74 5.64 12.20 -5.51
N PHE A 75 5.32 12.67 -6.73
CA PHE A 75 4.61 13.93 -6.94
C PHE A 75 3.15 13.88 -6.46
N VAL A 76 2.57 12.68 -6.27
CA VAL A 76 1.22 12.52 -5.75
C VAL A 76 1.20 12.73 -4.23
N LEU A 77 2.29 12.41 -3.55
CA LEU A 77 2.36 12.39 -2.08
C LEU A 77 2.19 13.78 -1.47
N GLY A 78 2.64 14.84 -2.15
CA GLY A 78 2.48 16.21 -1.67
C GLY A 78 1.02 16.65 -1.44
N GLY A 79 0.06 16.03 -2.13
CA GLY A 79 -1.38 16.29 -1.94
C GLY A 79 -2.12 15.23 -1.14
N LEU A 80 -1.53 14.03 -0.96
CA LEU A 80 -2.17 12.89 -0.30
C LEU A 80 -1.77 12.71 1.16
N LEU A 81 -0.74 13.38 1.67
CA LEU A 81 -0.34 13.22 3.07
C LEU A 81 -1.27 14.04 3.99
N GLU A 82 -1.79 13.39 5.04
CA GLU A 82 -2.71 14.03 5.99
C GLU A 82 -2.03 15.15 6.79
N ASN A 83 -0.80 14.88 7.25
CA ASN A 83 0.09 15.86 7.87
C ASN A 83 1.20 16.19 6.88
N ARG A 84 1.45 17.49 6.67
CA ARG A 84 2.38 18.04 5.67
C ARG A 84 3.75 17.33 5.68
N VAL A 85 4.45 17.46 4.54
CA VAL A 85 5.75 16.86 4.13
C VAL A 85 6.75 16.49 5.25
N ASP A 86 6.81 17.21 6.37
CA ASP A 86 7.76 17.00 7.47
C ASP A 86 7.60 15.65 8.21
N GLU A 87 6.37 15.19 8.49
CA GLU A 87 6.13 13.85 9.08
C GLU A 87 6.48 12.74 8.08
N TYR A 88 6.18 12.99 6.80
CA TYR A 88 6.56 12.09 5.72
C TYR A 88 8.08 12.00 5.54
N LEU A 89 8.84 13.09 5.63
CA LEU A 89 10.31 13.01 5.55
C LEU A 89 10.91 12.15 6.69
N THR A 90 10.25 12.14 7.85
CA THR A 90 10.67 11.35 9.02
C THR A 90 10.35 9.87 8.86
N ILE A 91 9.14 9.53 8.40
CA ILE A 91 8.70 8.13 8.24
C ILE A 91 9.24 7.52 6.93
N ALA A 92 9.32 8.33 5.87
CA ALA A 92 9.52 7.85 4.52
C ALA A 92 10.99 7.76 4.10
N GLY A 93 11.92 8.36 4.85
CA GLY A 93 13.35 8.27 4.56
C GLY A 93 13.66 8.72 3.13
N LYS A 94 14.08 7.81 2.24
CA LYS A 94 14.34 8.11 0.82
C LYS A 94 13.13 7.95 -0.10
N MET A 95 11.98 7.46 0.38
CA MET A 95 10.78 7.21 -0.42
C MET A 95 10.28 8.47 -1.13
N TRP A 96 10.61 9.68 -0.65
CA TRP A 96 10.31 10.93 -1.37
C TRP A 96 10.94 11.02 -2.76
N THR A 97 11.97 10.21 -3.05
CA THR A 97 12.65 10.18 -4.36
C THR A 97 12.11 9.11 -5.32
N TYR A 98 11.45 8.06 -4.83
CA TYR A 98 11.02 6.91 -5.63
C TYR A 98 9.57 6.47 -5.39
N GLY A 99 8.83 7.19 -4.55
CA GLY A 99 7.40 7.01 -4.32
C GLY A 99 7.12 6.07 -3.16
N LEU A 100 5.83 5.80 -2.98
CA LEU A 100 5.32 4.96 -1.91
C LEU A 100 4.67 3.71 -2.52
N VAL A 101 4.89 2.55 -1.92
CA VAL A 101 4.16 1.33 -2.26
C VAL A 101 3.14 1.03 -1.18
N LEU A 102 1.89 0.82 -1.62
CA LEU A 102 0.76 0.42 -0.80
C LEU A 102 0.49 -1.06 -1.02
N TRP A 103 0.02 -1.74 0.03
CA TRP A 103 -0.55 -3.07 -0.10
C TRP A 103 -2.02 -2.93 -0.43
N HIS A 104 -2.52 -3.69 -1.38
CA HIS A 104 -3.89 -3.57 -1.87
C HIS A 104 -4.50 -4.96 -2.06
N VAL A 105 -5.78 -5.09 -1.76
CA VAL A 105 -6.61 -6.21 -2.20
C VAL A 105 -7.96 -5.66 -2.64
N LYS A 106 -8.50 -6.19 -3.74
CA LYS A 106 -9.88 -5.94 -4.16
C LYS A 106 -10.72 -7.17 -3.85
N GLN A 107 -11.78 -6.98 -3.07
CA GLN A 107 -12.76 -8.02 -2.74
C GLN A 107 -13.57 -8.37 -3.99
N ASP A 108 -13.73 -9.67 -4.26
CA ASP A 108 -14.45 -10.15 -5.43
C ASP A 108 -15.98 -9.99 -5.26
N ALA A 109 -16.46 -10.13 -4.02
CA ALA A 109 -17.89 -10.16 -3.71
C ALA A 109 -18.62 -8.83 -3.97
N ASP A 110 -18.01 -7.69 -3.63
CA ASP A 110 -18.62 -6.36 -3.75
C ASP A 110 -17.69 -5.30 -4.36
N GLY A 111 -16.46 -5.66 -4.75
CA GLY A 111 -15.54 -4.75 -5.42
C GLY A 111 -14.83 -3.75 -4.50
N THR A 112 -15.10 -3.80 -3.18
CA THR A 112 -14.43 -2.99 -2.17
C THR A 112 -12.94 -3.27 -2.18
N SER A 113 -12.13 -2.22 -2.25
CA SER A 113 -10.69 -2.34 -2.13
C SER A 113 -10.22 -1.95 -0.74
N PHE A 114 -9.38 -2.80 -0.15
CA PHE A 114 -8.68 -2.50 1.09
C PHE A 114 -7.23 -2.16 0.78
N ILE A 115 -6.72 -1.12 1.43
CA ILE A 115 -5.42 -0.54 1.14
C ILE A 115 -4.67 -0.30 2.45
N LEU A 116 -3.47 -0.88 2.60
CA LEU A 116 -2.58 -0.57 3.71
C LEU A 116 -1.47 0.39 3.28
N SER A 117 -1.28 1.44 4.08
CA SER A 117 -0.25 2.44 3.89
C SER A 117 0.66 2.53 5.13
N PRO A 118 2.00 2.62 4.97
CA PRO A 118 2.91 2.87 6.09
C PRO A 118 2.81 4.30 6.66
N VAL A 119 2.12 5.20 5.97
CA VAL A 119 1.90 6.60 6.38
C VAL A 119 0.42 6.95 6.29
N ALA A 120 -0.03 7.88 7.13
CA ALA A 120 -1.39 8.38 7.04
C ALA A 120 -1.59 9.17 5.73
N LEU A 121 -2.57 8.74 4.95
CA LEU A 121 -3.02 9.40 3.73
C LEU A 121 -4.34 10.12 4.00
N ASN A 122 -4.49 11.31 3.44
CA ASN A 122 -5.75 12.04 3.29
C ASN A 122 -6.61 11.38 2.20
N MET A 123 -6.93 10.11 2.41
CA MET A 123 -7.92 9.37 1.64
C MET A 123 -9.17 9.35 2.50
N ARG A 124 -10.25 9.96 2.01
CA ARG A 124 -11.55 9.74 2.62
C ARG A 124 -12.02 8.35 2.18
N ASP A 125 -12.65 7.61 3.07
CA ASP A 125 -13.42 6.44 2.66
C ASP A 125 -14.52 6.93 1.71
N PHE A 126 -14.43 6.53 0.44
CA PHE A 126 -15.39 6.90 -0.59
C PHE A 126 -16.08 5.64 -1.11
N GLY A 127 -17.40 5.70 -1.21
CA GLY A 127 -18.25 4.61 -1.71
C GLY A 127 -18.69 3.62 -0.65
N ILE A 128 -18.23 3.73 0.61
CA ILE A 128 -18.72 2.88 1.68
C ILE A 128 -20.00 3.52 2.25
N ASP A 129 -21.16 2.97 1.90
CA ASP A 129 -22.46 3.30 2.50
C ASP A 129 -22.63 2.69 3.91
#